data_AF-A0ABD5YUY8-F1
#
_entry.id   AF-A0ABD5YUY8-F1
#
_cell.length_a   1.000
_cell.length_b   1.000
_cell.length_c   1.000
_cell.angle_alpha   90.00
_cell.angle_beta   90.00
_cell.angle_gamma   90.00
#
_symmetry.space_group_name_H-M   'P 1'
#
loop_
_entity.id
_entity.type
_entity.pdbx_description
1 polymer ?
#
loop_
_entity_poly.entity_id
_entity_poly.type
_entity_poly.pdbx_seq_one_letter_code
_entity_poly.pdbx_strand_id
1 'polypeptide(L)'
;MTMKRSTNSSSTKGLYERLNSSIAGRLGTAATVAMVLIVVGSVAMGTVASVNAQQGTQSGNNTSGNGGAAEQFAVTQGNNCYTVSPLGNDTDNVVSFYNYRGEGSGYSSRGTTDLQVEDTSQMFLYKGNGGLSLVFLHDRFTGNASSGGGAVTLEMHGLPVTGGWTVKDDGYAGSNDTFTFNESVATASWSWAGGRSDGGVYQANPNAWNSEVKIVPRFNRESASYPDPEWEGDETSNQVQRWIVRSGDGEAHALNLYEPVMIQKGTCGQTGNQMTDSGAGGSNGDGQMDTSTEMGTTSTDSGGSSNQTEATGPGFGIGLTVFALAAALIAILRRR
;
A
#
# COMPACT_ATOMS: atom_id res chain seq x y z
N MET A 1 -4.41 -6.67 78.69
CA MET A 1 -3.09 -6.77 78.05
C MET A 1 -2.88 -5.49 77.25
N THR A 2 -1.91 -4.72 77.71
CA THR A 2 -1.31 -3.46 77.20
C THR A 2 -1.02 -3.56 75.68
N MET A 3 -1.10 -2.55 74.79
CA MET A 3 -0.57 -1.18 74.83
C MET A 3 -1.15 -0.29 73.69
N LYS A 4 -1.30 1.00 74.03
CA LYS A 4 -1.00 2.26 73.29
C LYS A 4 -1.73 2.66 71.98
N ARG A 5 -2.52 3.74 72.15
CA ARG A 5 -2.73 4.87 71.22
C ARG A 5 -1.39 5.52 70.79
N SER A 6 -1.34 6.02 69.55
CA SER A 6 -0.90 7.40 69.25
C SER A 6 -1.58 7.91 67.98
N THR A 7 -2.09 9.13 68.07
CA THR A 7 -2.75 9.97 67.07
C THR A 7 -1.75 10.92 66.40
N ASN A 8 -2.25 11.63 65.37
CA ASN A 8 -1.76 12.87 64.74
C ASN A 8 -0.68 12.71 63.66
N SER A 9 -0.59 13.55 62.62
CA SER A 9 -1.43 14.60 62.02
C SER A 9 -0.60 15.13 60.83
N SER A 10 -1.28 15.51 59.75
CA SER A 10 -0.93 16.56 58.77
C SER A 10 0.55 16.93 58.50
N SER A 11 0.96 16.93 57.22
CA SER A 11 1.41 18.20 56.59
C SER A 11 1.58 18.05 55.08
N THR A 12 0.65 18.65 54.35
CA THR A 12 0.84 19.20 53.00
C THR A 12 1.82 20.38 53.02
N LYS A 13 2.47 20.63 51.87
CA LYS A 13 3.17 21.86 51.44
C LYS A 13 4.67 21.95 51.79
N GLY A 14 5.48 21.77 50.74
CA GLY A 14 6.85 22.24 50.61
C GLY A 14 7.10 22.59 49.15
N LEU A 15 6.61 23.76 48.76
CA LEU A 15 6.77 24.39 47.45
C LEU A 15 7.83 25.49 47.60
N TYR A 16 8.68 25.62 46.58
CA TYR A 16 9.46 26.81 46.18
C TYR A 16 10.79 27.19 46.86
N GLU A 17 11.71 27.60 45.96
CA GLU A 17 12.98 28.34 46.12
C GLU A 17 14.20 27.56 46.67
N ARG A 18 15.39 27.52 46.05
CA ARG A 18 16.21 28.53 45.30
C ARG A 18 17.16 27.78 44.33
N LEU A 19 17.32 28.16 43.06
CA LEU A 19 18.12 29.28 42.50
C LEU A 19 19.61 29.32 42.91
N ASN A 20 20.49 28.80 42.03
CA ASN A 20 21.60 29.51 41.36
C ASN A 20 22.43 28.49 40.52
N SER A 21 22.55 28.64 39.20
CA SER A 21 23.58 29.44 38.49
C SER A 21 24.99 28.95 38.81
N SER A 22 25.88 28.55 37.90
CA SER A 22 26.12 28.80 36.46
C SER A 22 27.21 27.80 36.02
N ILE A 23 27.34 27.43 34.75
CA ILE A 23 28.44 27.84 33.83
C ILE A 23 28.18 27.00 32.56
N ALA A 24 27.69 27.59 31.47
CA ALA A 24 28.48 28.11 30.37
C ALA A 24 29.48 27.09 29.79
N GLY A 25 29.09 26.44 28.69
CA GLY A 25 29.95 25.54 27.92
C GLY A 25 29.38 25.28 26.53
N ARG A 26 29.32 26.33 25.70
CA ARG A 26 29.12 26.22 24.26
C ARG A 26 30.31 25.47 23.66
N LEU A 27 30.08 24.32 23.05
CA LEU A 27 30.90 23.79 21.96
C LEU A 27 29.94 23.25 20.91
N GLY A 28 29.84 23.99 19.80
CA GLY A 28 29.11 23.57 18.63
C GLY A 28 29.85 22.43 17.95
N THR A 29 29.21 21.27 17.87
CA THR A 29 29.54 20.26 16.87
C THR A 29 28.76 20.59 15.61
N ALA A 30 29.49 21.08 14.62
CA ALA A 30 29.00 21.26 13.27
C ALA A 30 28.49 19.91 12.74
N ALA A 31 27.20 19.85 12.40
CA ALA A 31 26.63 18.75 11.64
C ALA A 31 27.19 18.82 10.21
N THR A 32 28.16 17.97 9.92
CA THR A 32 28.66 17.74 8.56
C THR A 32 27.60 16.96 7.79
N VAL A 33 26.76 17.66 7.03
CA VAL A 33 25.86 17.03 6.06
C VAL A 33 26.70 16.63 4.85
N ALA A 34 27.17 15.38 4.83
CA ALA A 34 27.78 14.79 3.65
C ALA A 34 26.66 14.42 2.66
N MET A 35 26.40 15.32 1.72
CA MET A 35 25.50 15.09 0.59
C MET A 35 26.22 14.16 -0.41
N VAL A 36 25.94 12.86 -0.37
CA VAL A 36 26.46 11.91 -1.36
C VAL A 36 25.58 12.00 -2.61
N LEU A 37 26.02 12.79 -3.57
CA LEU A 37 25.47 12.87 -4.92
C LEU A 37 25.98 11.67 -5.71
N ILE A 38 25.18 10.61 -5.82
CA ILE A 38 25.45 9.50 -6.74
C ILE A 38 25.00 9.95 -8.14
N VAL A 39 25.92 10.52 -8.91
CA VAL A 39 25.79 10.66 -10.36
C VAL A 39 26.38 9.40 -10.99
N VAL A 40 25.56 8.38 -11.24
CA VAL A 40 25.96 7.32 -12.19
C VAL A 40 25.69 7.85 -13.59
N GLY A 41 26.75 8.38 -14.20
CA GLY A 41 26.77 8.81 -15.58
C GLY A 41 26.48 7.65 -16.52
N SER A 42 25.53 7.86 -17.41
CA SER A 42 25.27 7.04 -18.59
C SER A 42 26.17 7.53 -19.72
N VAL A 43 27.19 6.76 -20.14
CA VAL A 43 27.79 6.84 -21.49
C VAL A 43 28.47 5.52 -21.88
N ALA A 44 28.02 4.93 -23.00
CA ALA A 44 28.78 4.27 -24.09
C ALA A 44 27.86 3.20 -24.72
N MET A 45 27.21 3.40 -25.89
CA MET A 45 27.73 3.47 -27.27
C MET A 45 28.69 2.34 -27.68
N GLY A 46 28.24 1.55 -28.67
CA GLY A 46 29.02 0.59 -29.49
C GLY A 46 28.81 -0.86 -29.04
N THR A 47 28.49 -1.86 -29.86
CA THR A 47 28.53 -2.02 -31.33
C THR A 47 27.54 -3.12 -31.72
N VAL A 48 26.80 -2.92 -32.82
CA VAL A 48 26.08 -3.98 -33.52
C VAL A 48 27.09 -4.94 -34.16
N ALA A 49 27.21 -6.14 -33.60
CA ALA A 49 27.81 -7.28 -34.29
C ALA A 49 26.68 -8.11 -34.89
N SER A 50 26.45 -7.92 -36.19
CA SER A 50 25.69 -8.83 -37.03
C SER A 50 26.43 -10.17 -37.14
N VAL A 51 26.00 -11.16 -36.38
CA VAL A 51 26.37 -12.57 -36.61
C VAL A 51 25.24 -13.24 -37.37
N ASN A 52 25.47 -13.42 -38.67
CA ASN A 52 24.79 -14.40 -39.49
C ASN A 52 25.23 -15.78 -39.00
N ALA A 53 24.42 -16.42 -38.15
CA ALA A 53 24.58 -17.81 -37.77
C ALA A 53 23.32 -18.58 -38.15
N GLN A 54 23.40 -19.16 -39.35
CA GLN A 54 22.92 -20.49 -39.72
C GLN A 54 21.65 -21.00 -39.03
N GLN A 55 20.59 -21.13 -39.86
CA GLN A 55 19.46 -22.02 -39.63
C GLN A 55 19.96 -23.40 -39.18
N GLY A 56 19.87 -23.66 -37.88
CA GLY A 56 19.94 -24.98 -37.28
C GLY A 56 18.53 -25.39 -36.90
N THR A 57 17.99 -26.37 -37.60
CA THR A 57 16.73 -27.05 -37.30
C THR A 57 16.83 -27.70 -35.92
N GLN A 58 16.50 -26.97 -34.85
CA GLN A 58 16.26 -27.55 -33.54
C GLN A 58 14.88 -28.19 -33.56
N SER A 59 14.86 -29.48 -33.88
CA SER A 59 13.85 -30.43 -33.43
C SER A 59 13.91 -30.50 -31.89
N GLY A 60 13.40 -29.46 -31.24
CA GLY A 60 13.21 -29.38 -29.81
C GLY A 60 11.94 -30.13 -29.45
N ASN A 61 12.15 -31.23 -28.72
CA ASN A 61 11.13 -32.09 -28.15
C ASN A 61 10.02 -31.25 -27.51
N ASN A 62 8.82 -31.28 -28.09
CA ASN A 62 7.62 -30.64 -27.57
C ASN A 62 7.11 -31.51 -26.40
N THR A 63 7.87 -31.59 -25.32
CA THR A 63 7.35 -31.99 -24.02
C THR A 63 6.44 -30.88 -23.56
N SER A 64 5.16 -31.03 -23.91
CA SER A 64 4.02 -30.44 -23.20
C SER A 64 4.05 -30.96 -21.76
N GLY A 65 4.98 -30.41 -20.97
CA GLY A 65 4.95 -30.45 -19.54
C GLY A 65 4.02 -29.34 -19.11
N ASN A 66 2.90 -29.70 -18.50
CA ASN A 66 1.99 -28.80 -17.81
C ASN A 66 2.67 -28.25 -16.54
N GLY A 67 3.82 -27.57 -16.70
CA GLY A 67 4.46 -26.75 -15.68
C GLY A 67 3.89 -25.36 -15.82
N GLY A 68 2.77 -25.09 -15.17
CA GLY A 68 2.12 -23.78 -15.20
C GLY A 68 3.14 -22.69 -14.88
N ALA A 69 3.25 -21.68 -15.75
CA ALA A 69 4.08 -20.52 -15.48
C ALA A 69 3.76 -19.96 -14.09
N ALA A 70 4.80 -19.56 -13.35
CA ALA A 70 4.62 -18.95 -12.03
C ALA A 70 3.64 -17.77 -12.14
N GLU A 71 2.71 -17.69 -11.20
CA GLU A 71 1.73 -16.61 -11.19
C GLU A 71 2.47 -15.27 -10.96
N GLN A 72 2.18 -14.28 -11.80
CA GLN A 72 2.86 -12.99 -11.80
C GLN A 72 1.85 -11.84 -11.76
N PHE A 73 2.27 -10.73 -11.16
CA PHE A 73 1.47 -9.51 -11.01
C PHE A 73 2.29 -8.29 -11.39
N ALA A 74 1.68 -7.38 -12.16
CA ALA A 74 2.22 -6.06 -12.42
C ALA A 74 1.79 -5.13 -11.29
N VAL A 75 2.76 -4.47 -10.66
CA VAL A 75 2.56 -3.46 -9.63
C VAL A 75 3.04 -2.13 -10.18
N THR A 76 2.13 -1.18 -10.36
CA THR A 76 2.43 0.11 -10.99
C THR A 76 2.23 1.26 -10.01
N GLN A 77 3.13 2.25 -10.10
CA GLN A 77 3.02 3.50 -9.36
C GLN A 77 3.64 4.63 -10.18
N GLY A 78 2.82 5.60 -10.58
CA GLY A 78 3.23 6.63 -11.54
C GLY A 78 3.73 5.99 -12.83
N ASN A 79 5.00 6.23 -13.18
CA ASN A 79 5.64 5.68 -14.38
C ASN A 79 6.42 4.38 -14.13
N ASN A 80 6.47 3.89 -12.89
CA ASN A 80 7.18 2.67 -12.55
C ASN A 80 6.26 1.46 -12.66
N CYS A 81 6.80 0.35 -13.13
CA CYS A 81 6.13 -0.95 -13.14
C CYS A 81 7.10 -2.03 -12.67
N TYR A 82 6.65 -2.85 -11.72
CA TYR A 82 7.37 -4.00 -11.19
C TYR A 82 6.59 -5.27 -11.45
N THR A 83 7.23 -6.30 -12.00
CA THR A 83 6.61 -7.63 -12.09
C THR A 83 7.00 -8.40 -10.85
N VAL A 84 6.03 -8.78 -10.03
CA VAL A 84 6.24 -9.50 -8.78
C VAL A 84 5.60 -10.87 -8.82
N SER A 85 6.19 -11.81 -8.10
CA SER A 85 5.61 -13.13 -7.85
C SER A 85 5.08 -13.20 -6.41
N PRO A 86 4.02 -13.99 -6.12
CA PRO A 86 3.62 -14.25 -4.75
C PRO A 86 4.69 -15.00 -3.96
N LEU A 87 4.81 -14.69 -2.67
CA LEU A 87 5.47 -15.53 -1.68
C LEU A 87 4.64 -16.80 -1.42
N GLY A 88 5.28 -17.87 -0.95
CA GLY A 88 4.60 -19.14 -0.64
C GLY A 88 4.56 -20.12 -1.81
N ASN A 89 4.07 -21.31 -1.53
CA ASN A 89 4.17 -22.50 -2.40
C ASN A 89 2.88 -23.34 -2.38
N ASP A 90 1.73 -22.72 -2.07
CA ASP A 90 0.42 -23.37 -1.94
C ASP A 90 0.28 -24.37 -0.77
N THR A 91 1.28 -24.55 0.11
CA THR A 91 1.18 -25.52 1.22
C THR A 91 0.68 -24.89 2.51
N ASP A 92 1.33 -23.81 2.94
CA ASP A 92 1.04 -23.17 4.22
C ASP A 92 -0.10 -22.18 4.07
N ASN A 93 -0.99 -22.12 5.05
CA ASN A 93 -2.05 -21.12 5.04
C ASN A 93 -1.49 -19.77 5.52
N VAL A 94 -2.05 -18.68 5.00
CA VAL A 94 -1.54 -17.33 5.28
C VAL A 94 -1.65 -16.93 6.76
N VAL A 95 -2.61 -17.49 7.51
CA VAL A 95 -2.76 -17.20 8.95
C VAL A 95 -1.61 -17.81 9.74
N SER A 96 -1.22 -19.04 9.41
CA SER A 96 -0.06 -19.71 10.02
C SER A 96 1.26 -19.08 9.59
N PHE A 97 1.36 -18.61 8.35
CA PHE A 97 2.53 -17.86 7.88
C PHE A 97 2.65 -16.51 8.59
N TYR A 98 1.55 -15.75 8.69
CA TYR A 98 1.55 -14.44 9.36
C TYR A 98 1.74 -14.60 10.88
N ASN A 99 1.08 -15.58 11.49
CA ASN A 99 1.27 -15.96 12.89
C ASN A 99 1.19 -14.76 13.85
N TYR A 100 0.10 -13.98 13.77
CA TYR A 100 -0.14 -12.86 14.68
C TYR A 100 -0.25 -13.35 16.13
N ARG A 101 0.37 -12.61 17.05
CA ARG A 101 0.29 -12.87 18.50
C ARG A 101 -0.05 -11.58 19.24
N GLY A 102 -1.21 -11.56 19.90
CA GLY A 102 -1.71 -10.42 20.67
C GLY A 102 -1.12 -10.28 22.07
N GLU A 103 -1.98 -10.07 23.06
CA GLU A 103 -1.63 -9.75 24.45
C GLU A 103 -0.55 -10.69 25.05
N GLY A 104 0.41 -10.09 25.76
CA GLY A 104 1.56 -10.80 26.35
C GLY A 104 2.64 -11.22 25.34
N SER A 105 2.36 -11.08 24.03
CA SER A 105 3.29 -11.42 22.94
C SER A 105 3.69 -10.20 22.10
N GLY A 106 3.39 -8.99 22.57
CA GLY A 106 3.84 -7.74 21.94
C GLY A 106 3.08 -7.34 20.69
N TYR A 107 1.89 -7.91 20.43
CA TYR A 107 0.96 -7.49 19.37
C TYR A 107 1.64 -7.38 18.01
N SER A 108 2.07 -8.53 17.48
CA SER A 108 2.92 -8.56 16.28
C SER A 108 2.87 -9.87 15.53
N SER A 109 3.13 -9.80 14.22
CA SER A 109 3.39 -10.95 13.37
C SER A 109 4.68 -11.67 13.81
N ARG A 110 4.60 -12.97 14.11
CA ARG A 110 5.76 -13.78 14.53
C ARG A 110 6.30 -14.72 13.48
N GLY A 111 5.53 -14.95 12.42
CA GLY A 111 5.95 -15.83 11.33
C GLY A 111 6.64 -15.09 10.19
N THR A 112 6.71 -13.76 10.26
CA THR A 112 7.31 -12.89 9.24
C THR A 112 8.54 -12.14 9.72
N THR A 113 9.13 -12.51 10.87
CA THR A 113 10.21 -11.75 11.51
C THR A 113 11.47 -11.59 10.65
N ASP A 114 11.68 -12.51 9.71
CA ASP A 114 12.74 -12.48 8.70
C ASP A 114 12.47 -11.47 7.57
N LEU A 115 11.20 -11.13 7.34
CA LEU A 115 10.77 -10.14 6.34
C LEU A 115 10.60 -8.74 6.90
N GLN A 116 10.54 -8.59 8.22
CA GLN A 116 10.29 -7.33 8.90
C GLN A 116 11.48 -6.37 8.81
N VAL A 117 11.18 -5.09 8.62
CA VAL A 117 12.19 -4.05 8.42
C VAL A 117 11.77 -2.79 9.18
N GLU A 118 12.71 -2.23 9.95
CA GLU A 118 12.48 -1.02 10.74
C GLU A 118 12.04 0.17 9.88
N ASP A 119 11.11 0.96 10.42
CA ASP A 119 10.52 2.18 9.83
C ASP A 119 9.96 1.95 8.41
N THR A 120 9.54 0.72 8.09
CA THR A 120 9.13 0.31 6.75
C THR A 120 7.75 -0.32 6.77
N SER A 121 6.85 0.21 5.95
CA SER A 121 5.65 -0.51 5.55
C SER A 121 5.96 -1.33 4.31
N GLN A 122 5.44 -2.54 4.22
CA GLN A 122 5.60 -3.38 3.06
C GLN A 122 4.31 -4.12 2.72
N MET A 123 4.12 -4.36 1.43
CA MET A 123 3.07 -5.23 0.93
C MET A 123 3.63 -6.32 0.03
N PHE A 124 2.95 -7.47 0.00
CA PHE A 124 3.25 -8.56 -0.91
C PHE A 124 2.03 -9.45 -1.11
N LEU A 125 2.07 -10.23 -2.18
CA LEU A 125 1.11 -11.30 -2.41
C LEU A 125 1.62 -12.59 -1.79
N TYR A 126 0.73 -13.37 -1.18
CA TYR A 126 1.04 -14.67 -0.60
C TYR A 126 0.11 -15.72 -1.16
N LYS A 127 0.67 -16.82 -1.66
CA LYS A 127 -0.04 -17.96 -2.23
C LYS A 127 0.05 -19.16 -1.30
N GLY A 128 -1.01 -19.34 -0.53
CA GLY A 128 -1.17 -20.45 0.42
C GLY A 128 -2.24 -21.43 -0.01
N ASN A 129 -2.47 -22.47 0.80
CA ASN A 129 -3.49 -23.48 0.54
C ASN A 129 -4.94 -22.93 0.53
N GLY A 130 -5.16 -21.76 1.13
CA GLY A 130 -6.44 -21.03 1.11
C GLY A 130 -6.56 -20.05 -0.07
N GLY A 131 -5.54 -19.98 -0.91
CA GLY A 131 -5.48 -19.12 -2.09
C GLY A 131 -4.57 -17.91 -1.96
N LEU A 132 -4.82 -16.93 -2.81
CA LEU A 132 -4.01 -15.72 -2.91
C LEU A 132 -4.48 -14.68 -1.88
N SER A 133 -3.50 -14.10 -1.19
CA SER A 133 -3.71 -13.10 -0.15
C SER A 133 -2.87 -11.87 -0.44
N LEU A 134 -3.41 -10.68 -0.17
CA LEU A 134 -2.66 -9.44 -0.07
C LEU A 134 -2.28 -9.22 1.39
N VAL A 135 -0.99 -9.19 1.66
CA VAL A 135 -0.43 -9.07 3.01
C VAL A 135 0.20 -7.70 3.17
N PHE A 136 -0.13 -7.05 4.28
CA PHE A 136 0.53 -5.84 4.76
C PHE A 136 1.31 -6.18 6.02
N LEU A 137 2.55 -5.70 6.07
CA LEU A 137 3.41 -5.83 7.23
C LEU A 137 4.07 -4.48 7.49
N HIS A 138 3.99 -4.02 8.72
CA HIS A 138 4.48 -2.72 9.14
C HIS A 138 5.55 -2.90 10.20
N ASP A 139 6.70 -2.26 9.95
CA ASP A 139 7.81 -2.16 10.88
C ASP A 139 8.42 -3.52 11.28
N ARG A 140 9.24 -3.50 12.32
CA ARG A 140 9.89 -4.66 12.89
C ARG A 140 9.57 -4.83 14.36
N PHE A 141 9.14 -6.04 14.68
CA PHE A 141 9.05 -6.47 16.06
C PHE A 141 10.45 -6.60 16.67
N THR A 142 10.70 -5.81 17.72
CA THR A 142 11.91 -5.90 18.55
C THR A 142 11.59 -6.14 20.03
N GLY A 143 10.31 -6.12 20.40
CA GLY A 143 9.78 -6.40 21.74
C GLY A 143 9.87 -5.21 22.69
N ASN A 144 11.09 -4.78 23.02
CA ASN A 144 11.33 -3.87 24.14
C ASN A 144 11.80 -2.46 23.71
N ALA A 145 11.73 -2.11 22.43
CA ALA A 145 12.11 -0.78 21.99
C ALA A 145 11.04 0.25 22.40
N SER A 146 11.45 1.32 23.08
CA SER A 146 10.58 2.45 23.45
C SER A 146 10.53 3.56 22.39
N SER A 147 11.14 3.32 21.24
CA SER A 147 11.22 4.26 20.12
C SER A 147 10.87 3.55 18.81
N GLY A 148 10.35 4.30 17.86
CA GLY A 148 9.76 3.74 16.64
C GLY A 148 8.26 3.59 16.78
N GLY A 149 7.61 3.11 15.73
CA GLY A 149 6.17 3.15 15.62
C GLY A 149 5.75 3.78 14.31
N GLY A 150 4.45 3.85 14.09
CA GLY A 150 3.93 4.47 12.88
C GLY A 150 2.42 4.41 12.82
N ALA A 151 1.87 5.17 11.87
CA ALA A 151 0.45 5.16 11.57
C ALA A 151 0.26 5.09 10.06
N VAL A 152 -0.64 4.21 9.63
CA VAL A 152 -0.94 3.97 8.21
C VAL A 152 -2.43 3.79 8.04
N THR A 153 -3.03 4.49 7.09
CA THR A 153 -4.35 4.15 6.57
C THR A 153 -4.21 3.76 5.10
N LEU A 154 -4.75 2.60 4.74
CA LEU A 154 -4.85 2.14 3.35
C LEU A 154 -6.31 1.99 2.96
N GLU A 155 -6.68 2.62 1.85
CA GLU A 155 -7.96 2.43 1.19
C GLU A 155 -7.73 1.61 -0.09
N MET A 156 -8.41 0.48 -0.20
CA MET A 156 -8.20 -0.50 -1.27
C MET A 156 -9.49 -0.67 -2.06
N HIS A 157 -9.41 -0.55 -3.38
CA HIS A 157 -10.53 -0.71 -4.29
C HIS A 157 -10.28 -1.86 -5.27
N GLY A 158 -11.36 -2.43 -5.80
CA GLY A 158 -11.29 -3.53 -6.77
C GLY A 158 -10.92 -4.86 -6.14
N LEU A 159 -10.97 -4.97 -4.81
CA LEU A 159 -10.73 -6.24 -4.12
C LEU A 159 -11.82 -7.25 -4.47
N PRO A 160 -11.48 -8.56 -4.53
CA PRO A 160 -12.47 -9.59 -4.79
C PRO A 160 -13.58 -9.61 -3.74
N VAL A 161 -14.85 -9.49 -4.16
CA VAL A 161 -16.02 -9.37 -3.25
C VAL A 161 -16.26 -10.60 -2.36
N THR A 162 -15.71 -11.75 -2.72
CA THR A 162 -15.77 -12.99 -1.94
C THR A 162 -14.66 -13.10 -0.91
N GLY A 163 -13.77 -12.11 -0.83
CA GLY A 163 -12.68 -12.06 0.11
C GLY A 163 -13.04 -11.42 1.44
N GLY A 164 -12.02 -11.22 2.26
CA GLY A 164 -12.13 -10.51 3.53
C GLY A 164 -10.81 -10.46 4.27
N TRP A 165 -10.79 -9.69 5.36
CA TRP A 165 -9.70 -9.65 6.31
C TRP A 165 -9.63 -10.96 7.10
N THR A 166 -8.68 -11.83 6.74
CA THR A 166 -8.43 -13.11 7.42
C THR A 166 -7.52 -12.92 8.63
N VAL A 167 -6.62 -11.94 8.58
CA VAL A 167 -5.84 -11.50 9.73
C VAL A 167 -6.02 -9.99 9.89
N LYS A 168 -6.28 -9.57 11.12
CA LYS A 168 -6.36 -8.19 11.56
C LYS A 168 -5.48 -8.10 12.79
N ASP A 169 -4.31 -7.45 12.69
CA ASP A 169 -3.61 -7.08 13.91
C ASP A 169 -4.52 -6.16 14.71
N ASP A 170 -4.58 -6.43 16.01
CA ASP A 170 -5.44 -5.76 16.96
C ASP A 170 -6.92 -5.64 16.53
N GLY A 171 -7.46 -6.61 15.77
CA GLY A 171 -8.83 -6.56 15.26
C GLY A 171 -9.96 -6.81 16.28
N TYR A 172 -9.70 -6.69 17.59
CA TYR A 172 -10.67 -6.91 18.66
C TYR A 172 -11.39 -5.61 19.08
N ALA A 173 -12.52 -5.74 19.75
CA ALA A 173 -13.28 -4.56 20.19
C ALA A 173 -12.47 -3.71 21.20
N GLY A 174 -12.35 -2.42 20.92
CA GLY A 174 -11.66 -1.46 21.78
C GLY A 174 -10.18 -1.25 21.46
N SER A 175 -9.66 -1.86 20.40
CA SER A 175 -8.37 -1.48 19.83
C SER A 175 -8.44 -0.16 19.04
N ASN A 176 -7.28 0.40 18.72
CA ASN A 176 -7.15 1.60 17.90
C ASN A 176 -7.19 1.29 16.39
N ASP A 177 -6.97 0.03 16.02
CA ASP A 177 -6.98 -0.41 14.64
C ASP A 177 -8.39 -0.59 14.11
N THR A 178 -8.60 -0.17 12.87
CA THR A 178 -9.91 -0.25 12.22
C THR A 178 -9.80 -1.02 10.92
N PHE A 179 -10.77 -1.89 10.68
CA PHE A 179 -10.87 -2.69 9.47
C PHE A 179 -12.30 -2.68 8.98
N THR A 180 -12.51 -2.20 7.76
CA THR A 180 -13.80 -2.24 7.09
C THR A 180 -13.67 -2.98 5.77
N PHE A 181 -14.79 -3.55 5.33
CA PHE A 181 -14.93 -4.13 4.01
C PHE A 181 -16.37 -3.99 3.55
N ASN A 182 -16.58 -3.37 2.40
CA ASN A 182 -17.86 -3.22 1.77
C ASN A 182 -17.71 -3.51 0.27
N GLU A 183 -18.31 -4.60 -0.18
CA GLU A 183 -18.26 -5.09 -1.56
C GLU A 183 -16.82 -5.27 -2.07
N SER A 184 -16.27 -4.33 -2.83
CA SER A 184 -14.92 -4.38 -3.38
C SER A 184 -13.98 -3.34 -2.78
N VAL A 185 -14.41 -2.66 -1.71
CA VAL A 185 -13.65 -1.62 -1.03
C VAL A 185 -13.34 -2.05 0.39
N ALA A 186 -12.06 -2.06 0.74
CA ALA A 186 -11.60 -2.25 2.12
C ALA A 186 -10.85 -1.02 2.59
N THR A 187 -11.00 -0.66 3.86
CA THR A 187 -10.14 0.32 4.52
C THR A 187 -9.56 -0.33 5.76
N ALA A 188 -8.26 -0.16 5.96
CA ALA A 188 -7.62 -0.46 7.22
C ALA A 188 -6.79 0.72 7.69
N SER A 189 -6.84 0.98 9.00
CA SER A 189 -6.02 1.99 9.65
C SER A 189 -5.36 1.35 10.85
N TRP A 190 -4.05 1.49 10.91
CA TRP A 190 -3.16 0.93 11.93
C TRP A 190 -2.42 2.06 12.63
N SER A 191 -2.20 1.87 13.93
CA SER A 191 -1.15 2.60 14.64
C SER A 191 -0.50 1.73 15.71
N TRP A 192 0.83 1.76 15.74
CA TRP A 192 1.61 0.94 16.66
C TRP A 192 2.69 1.77 17.34
N ALA A 193 2.97 1.40 18.60
CA ALA A 193 4.09 1.93 19.37
C ALA A 193 5.40 1.19 19.05
N GLY A 194 6.51 1.77 19.48
CA GLY A 194 7.84 1.20 19.35
C GLY A 194 7.93 -0.25 19.83
N GLY A 195 8.78 -1.01 19.15
CA GLY A 195 9.04 -2.43 19.47
C GLY A 195 8.00 -3.41 18.94
N ARG A 196 6.93 -2.92 18.32
CA ARG A 196 5.87 -3.73 17.69
C ARG A 196 5.97 -3.68 16.16
N SER A 197 5.44 -4.71 15.53
CA SER A 197 5.05 -4.70 14.12
C SER A 197 3.54 -4.72 14.02
N ASP A 198 2.99 -4.24 12.92
CA ASP A 198 1.56 -4.22 12.68
C ASP A 198 1.22 -4.74 11.27
N GLY A 199 -0.06 -4.79 10.91
CA GLY A 199 -0.53 -5.08 9.56
C GLY A 199 -1.74 -5.99 9.51
N GLY A 200 -1.83 -6.77 8.44
CA GLY A 200 -2.99 -7.63 8.23
C GLY A 200 -2.98 -8.35 6.90
N VAL A 201 -3.98 -9.19 6.74
CA VAL A 201 -4.11 -10.06 5.56
C VAL A 201 -5.52 -9.99 5.02
N TYR A 202 -5.63 -9.58 3.76
CA TYR A 202 -6.83 -9.76 2.97
C TYR A 202 -6.70 -11.00 2.10
N GLN A 203 -7.61 -11.98 2.21
CA GLN A 203 -7.57 -13.20 1.42
C GLN A 203 -8.83 -13.32 0.58
N ALA A 204 -8.69 -13.86 -0.63
CA ALA A 204 -9.79 -14.29 -1.47
C ALA A 204 -9.43 -15.54 -2.26
N ASN A 205 -10.43 -16.16 -2.89
CA ASN A 205 -10.20 -17.28 -3.79
C ASN A 205 -9.24 -16.87 -4.94
N PRO A 206 -8.25 -17.71 -5.33
CA PRO A 206 -7.28 -17.36 -6.39
C PRO A 206 -7.92 -16.89 -7.69
N ASN A 207 -9.05 -17.51 -8.08
CA ASN A 207 -9.72 -17.19 -9.34
C ASN A 207 -10.49 -15.86 -9.31
N ALA A 208 -10.62 -15.25 -8.13
CA ALA A 208 -11.35 -14.00 -7.95
C ALA A 208 -10.46 -12.75 -8.15
N TRP A 209 -9.14 -12.90 -8.24
CA TRP A 209 -8.17 -11.82 -8.49
C TRP A 209 -8.03 -11.51 -9.99
N ASN A 210 -9.15 -11.19 -10.64
CA ASN A 210 -9.22 -10.92 -12.08
C ASN A 210 -9.30 -9.42 -12.41
N SER A 211 -9.54 -8.58 -11.42
CA SER A 211 -9.68 -7.13 -11.55
C SER A 211 -8.42 -6.42 -11.06
N GLU A 212 -8.21 -5.20 -11.52
CA GLU A 212 -7.17 -4.33 -11.01
C GLU A 212 -7.51 -3.88 -9.58
N VAL A 213 -6.54 -3.98 -8.67
CA VAL A 213 -6.65 -3.52 -7.29
C VAL A 213 -5.90 -2.20 -7.15
N LYS A 214 -6.59 -1.16 -6.67
CA LYS A 214 -6.00 0.14 -6.37
C LYS A 214 -5.81 0.29 -4.87
N ILE A 215 -4.63 0.70 -4.43
CA ILE A 215 -4.31 0.99 -3.04
C ILE A 215 -3.97 2.48 -2.93
N VAL A 216 -4.75 3.22 -2.14
CA VAL A 216 -4.54 4.64 -1.85
C VAL A 216 -3.92 4.75 -0.46
N PRO A 217 -2.62 5.08 -0.34
CA PRO A 217 -1.96 5.17 0.95
C PRO A 217 -2.16 6.53 1.62
N ARG A 218 -2.23 6.52 2.95
CA ARG A 218 -2.06 7.69 3.81
C ARG A 218 -1.15 7.33 4.98
N PHE A 219 0.10 7.75 4.91
CA PHE A 219 1.12 7.47 5.93
C PHE A 219 1.31 8.66 6.87
N ASN A 220 1.75 8.36 8.10
CA ASN A 220 2.17 9.35 9.09
C ASN A 220 1.04 10.36 9.33
N ARG A 221 1.31 11.67 9.21
CA ARG A 221 0.34 12.76 9.44
C ARG A 221 -0.94 12.69 8.59
N GLU A 222 -0.91 11.95 7.48
CA GLU A 222 -2.09 11.77 6.62
C GLU A 222 -2.97 10.58 7.07
N SER A 223 -2.44 9.69 7.92
CA SER A 223 -3.18 8.54 8.46
C SER A 223 -4.28 9.00 9.41
N ALA A 224 -5.43 8.34 9.35
CA ALA A 224 -6.54 8.56 10.28
C ALA A 224 -6.20 8.14 11.72
N SER A 225 -5.21 7.25 11.90
CA SER A 225 -4.71 6.85 13.22
C SER A 225 -3.58 7.75 13.74
N TYR A 226 -3.27 8.87 13.08
CA TYR A 226 -2.24 9.80 13.51
C TYR A 226 -2.81 11.03 14.25
N PRO A 227 -2.18 11.49 15.34
CA PRO A 227 -1.13 10.80 16.11
C PRO A 227 -1.75 9.72 17.01
N ASP A 228 -0.95 8.70 17.36
CA ASP A 228 -1.38 7.69 18.34
C ASP A 228 -1.12 8.20 19.77
N PRO A 229 -2.13 8.21 20.67
CA PRO A 229 -1.96 8.63 22.06
C PRO A 229 -1.06 7.69 22.90
N GLU A 230 -0.81 6.46 22.47
CA GLU A 230 0.08 5.49 23.16
C GLU A 230 1.56 5.73 22.88
N TRP A 231 1.89 6.61 21.92
CA TRP A 231 3.28 6.89 21.60
C TRP A 231 4.02 7.59 22.73
N GLU A 232 5.18 7.06 23.06
CA GLU A 232 6.16 7.73 23.91
C GLU A 232 7.05 8.64 23.06
N GLY A 233 7.45 9.79 23.60
CA GLY A 233 8.38 10.70 22.95
C GLY A 233 7.75 11.66 21.93
N ASP A 234 8.54 12.10 20.96
CA ASP A 234 8.11 13.04 19.93
C ASP A 234 7.44 12.27 18.77
N GLU A 235 6.37 12.84 18.19
CA GLU A 235 5.68 12.23 17.06
C GLU A 235 6.60 12.04 15.84
N THR A 236 7.72 12.78 15.77
CA THR A 236 8.70 12.64 14.69
C THR A 236 9.54 11.37 14.78
N SER A 237 9.60 10.71 15.94
CA SER A 237 10.24 9.40 16.10
C SER A 237 9.35 8.20 15.77
N ASN A 238 8.07 8.44 15.46
CA ASN A 238 7.08 7.38 15.18
C ASN A 238 6.57 7.53 13.74
N GLN A 239 7.48 7.34 12.77
CA GLN A 239 7.20 7.56 11.37
C GLN A 239 7.61 6.38 10.50
N VAL A 240 6.71 6.01 9.59
CA VAL A 240 7.05 5.18 8.45
C VAL A 240 7.87 6.01 7.47
N GLN A 241 9.11 5.58 7.23
CA GLN A 241 10.04 6.26 6.34
C GLN A 241 10.06 5.65 4.93
N ARG A 242 9.69 4.37 4.82
CA ARG A 242 9.73 3.62 3.56
C ARG A 242 8.45 2.85 3.35
N TRP A 243 8.02 2.76 2.10
CA TRP A 243 7.02 1.82 1.65
C TRP A 243 7.57 1.00 0.51
N ILE A 244 7.37 -0.32 0.53
CA ILE A 244 7.90 -1.22 -0.49
C ILE A 244 6.85 -2.25 -0.92
N VAL A 245 7.00 -2.74 -2.15
CA VAL A 245 6.42 -4.03 -2.57
C VAL A 245 7.52 -5.09 -2.61
N ARG A 246 7.22 -6.29 -2.12
CA ARG A 246 8.14 -7.43 -2.12
C ARG A 246 7.65 -8.54 -3.05
N SER A 247 8.58 -9.08 -3.84
CA SER A 247 8.37 -10.23 -4.72
C SER A 247 8.78 -11.54 -4.04
N GLY A 248 8.23 -12.66 -4.52
CA GLY A 248 8.45 -14.01 -4.01
C GLY A 248 9.90 -14.50 -4.11
N ASP A 249 10.69 -13.92 -5.00
CA ASP A 249 12.13 -14.15 -5.16
C ASP A 249 12.99 -13.38 -4.14
N GLY A 250 12.37 -12.56 -3.29
CA GLY A 250 13.04 -11.75 -2.28
C GLY A 250 13.39 -10.33 -2.75
N GLU A 251 13.19 -9.98 -4.02
CA GLU A 251 13.35 -8.60 -4.49
C GLU A 251 12.35 -7.67 -3.81
N ALA A 252 12.77 -6.42 -3.60
CA ALA A 252 11.95 -5.38 -3.01
C ALA A 252 12.10 -4.08 -3.81
N HIS A 253 10.97 -3.44 -4.09
CA HIS A 253 10.94 -2.18 -4.83
C HIS A 253 10.33 -1.08 -3.98
N ALA A 254 10.99 0.07 -3.97
CA ALA A 254 10.51 1.25 -3.26
C ALA A 254 9.25 1.82 -3.93
N LEU A 255 8.31 2.22 -3.09
CA LEU A 255 7.07 2.89 -3.45
C LEU A 255 7.04 4.27 -2.79
N ASN A 256 6.36 5.20 -3.44
CA ASN A 256 6.07 6.54 -2.92
C ASN A 256 4.94 6.45 -1.88
N LEU A 257 5.18 6.97 -0.68
CA LEU A 257 4.23 6.98 0.44
C LEU A 257 2.91 7.74 0.13
N TYR A 258 2.89 8.62 -0.87
CA TYR A 258 1.77 9.54 -1.10
C TYR A 258 1.07 9.33 -2.44
N GLU A 259 1.44 8.28 -3.18
CA GLU A 259 0.86 8.00 -4.49
C GLU A 259 0.14 6.64 -4.51
N PRO A 260 -1.03 6.53 -5.16
CA PRO A 260 -1.72 5.25 -5.29
C PRO A 260 -0.90 4.21 -6.05
N VAL A 261 -1.04 2.95 -5.65
CA VAL A 261 -0.44 1.80 -6.34
C VAL A 261 -1.54 0.95 -6.95
N MET A 262 -1.30 0.45 -8.16
CA MET A 262 -2.19 -0.52 -8.82
C MET A 262 -1.53 -1.89 -8.84
N ILE A 263 -2.33 -2.94 -8.64
CA ILE A 263 -1.92 -4.33 -8.73
C ILE A 263 -2.83 -5.02 -9.73
N GLN A 264 -2.24 -5.65 -10.75
CA GLN A 264 -2.98 -6.40 -11.75
C GLN A 264 -2.29 -7.71 -12.05
N LYS A 265 -3.07 -8.77 -12.29
CA LYS A 265 -2.54 -10.06 -12.75
C LYS A 265 -1.86 -9.91 -14.11
N GLY A 266 -0.66 -10.48 -14.25
CA GLY A 266 0.17 -10.41 -15.45
C GLY A 266 1.54 -9.79 -15.20
N THR A 267 2.21 -9.34 -16.26
CA THR A 267 3.55 -8.73 -16.20
C THR A 267 3.54 -7.30 -16.72
N CYS A 268 4.59 -6.55 -16.40
CA CYS A 268 4.83 -5.24 -17.00
C CYS A 268 4.93 -5.39 -18.53
N GLY A 269 4.05 -4.69 -19.26
CA GLY A 269 3.97 -4.73 -20.72
C GLY A 269 2.82 -5.54 -21.30
N GLN A 270 2.11 -6.34 -20.49
CA GLN A 270 0.87 -6.99 -20.94
C GLN A 270 -0.39 -6.12 -20.76
N THR A 271 -0.30 -5.05 -19.98
CA THR A 271 -1.41 -4.13 -19.68
C THR A 271 -1.85 -3.24 -20.86
N GLY A 272 -1.22 -3.36 -22.04
CA GLY A 272 -1.53 -2.54 -23.22
C GLY A 272 -2.52 -3.11 -24.25
N ASN A 273 -2.90 -4.40 -24.19
CA ASN A 273 -3.51 -5.07 -25.35
C ASN A 273 -4.84 -5.81 -25.10
N GLN A 274 -5.50 -5.65 -23.96
CA GLN A 274 -6.81 -6.28 -23.68
C GLN A 274 -7.94 -5.22 -23.63
N MET A 275 -8.00 -4.38 -24.65
CA MET A 275 -9.23 -3.70 -25.10
C MET A 275 -9.35 -3.86 -26.61
N THR A 276 -9.35 -5.09 -27.12
CA THR A 276 -9.90 -5.33 -28.45
C THR A 276 -11.39 -5.57 -28.31
N ASP A 277 -12.11 -4.45 -28.43
CA ASP A 277 -13.42 -4.33 -29.06
C ASP A 277 -13.75 -5.56 -29.92
N SER A 278 -14.55 -6.47 -29.36
CA SER A 278 -15.21 -7.53 -30.11
C SER A 278 -16.50 -6.99 -30.73
N GLY A 279 -16.38 -5.86 -31.44
CA GLY A 279 -17.36 -5.33 -32.35
C GLY A 279 -17.28 -6.09 -33.68
N ALA A 280 -17.90 -7.27 -33.71
CA ALA A 280 -18.18 -7.98 -34.95
C ALA A 280 -19.05 -7.11 -35.86
N GLY A 281 -18.46 -6.61 -36.95
CA GLY A 281 -19.14 -5.78 -37.95
C GLY A 281 -18.67 -6.12 -39.37
N GLY A 282 -18.64 -7.41 -39.71
CA GLY A 282 -18.47 -7.85 -41.10
C GLY A 282 -19.76 -7.61 -41.89
N SER A 283 -19.87 -6.47 -42.55
CA SER A 283 -20.94 -6.18 -43.51
C SER A 283 -20.40 -6.32 -44.93
N ASN A 284 -20.76 -7.40 -45.61
CA ASN A 284 -20.78 -7.52 -47.06
C ASN A 284 -21.96 -8.44 -47.44
N GLY A 285 -22.93 -7.90 -48.17
CA GLY A 285 -24.08 -8.66 -48.64
C GLY A 285 -25.21 -7.77 -49.17
N ASP A 286 -24.96 -7.13 -50.32
CA ASP A 286 -26.00 -6.62 -51.22
C ASP A 286 -26.96 -7.75 -51.62
N GLY A 287 -28.27 -7.47 -51.68
CA GLY A 287 -29.21 -8.33 -52.40
C GLY A 287 -30.63 -8.40 -51.88
N GLN A 288 -31.46 -7.51 -52.43
CA GLN A 288 -32.78 -7.84 -52.98
C GLN A 288 -34.04 -7.55 -52.15
N MET A 289 -34.92 -6.84 -52.87
CA MET A 289 -36.20 -6.22 -52.57
C MET A 289 -37.33 -7.25 -52.73
N ASP A 290 -38.29 -7.30 -51.80
CA ASP A 290 -39.70 -7.49 -52.14
C ASP A 290 -40.65 -7.06 -51.01
N THR A 291 -41.93 -6.97 -51.36
CA THR A 291 -42.91 -5.93 -51.05
C THR A 291 -44.09 -6.52 -50.26
N SER A 292 -44.97 -5.64 -49.77
CA SER A 292 -46.36 -5.81 -49.25
C SER A 292 -46.51 -5.77 -47.72
N THR A 293 -47.09 -4.71 -47.12
CA THR A 293 -48.54 -4.33 -47.00
C THR A 293 -49.24 -5.35 -46.08
N GLU A 294 -49.81 -5.03 -44.90
CA GLU A 294 -50.84 -4.04 -44.60
C GLU A 294 -51.16 -3.95 -43.07
N MET A 295 -51.63 -2.76 -42.66
CA MET A 295 -52.66 -2.40 -41.66
C MET A 295 -52.67 -2.82 -40.16
N GLY A 296 -52.83 -1.79 -39.32
CA GLY A 296 -53.50 -1.82 -38.00
C GLY A 296 -52.91 -0.79 -37.01
N THR A 297 -53.23 0.50 -37.09
CA THR A 297 -54.18 1.24 -36.21
C THR A 297 -54.24 0.68 -34.77
N THR A 298 -53.98 1.40 -33.67
CA THR A 298 -54.58 2.67 -33.24
C THR A 298 -53.88 3.21 -31.97
N SER A 299 -53.76 4.54 -31.88
CA SER A 299 -54.06 5.40 -30.72
C SER A 299 -53.16 5.38 -29.47
N THR A 300 -52.43 6.49 -29.22
CA THR A 300 -52.68 7.56 -28.20
C THR A 300 -52.41 7.08 -26.77
N ASP A 301 -51.58 7.71 -25.92
CA ASP A 301 -51.54 9.13 -25.60
C ASP A 301 -50.36 9.45 -24.65
N SER A 302 -49.90 10.71 -24.69
CA SER A 302 -49.38 11.59 -23.62
C SER A 302 -48.45 11.06 -22.51
N GLY A 303 -47.36 11.71 -22.10
CA GLY A 303 -46.95 13.11 -22.23
C GLY A 303 -46.05 13.47 -21.03
N GLY A 304 -45.13 14.44 -21.22
CA GLY A 304 -44.26 15.02 -20.18
C GLY A 304 -42.77 14.87 -20.54
N SER A 305 -42.07 15.83 -21.16
CA SER A 305 -41.83 17.23 -20.76
C SER A 305 -41.36 17.29 -19.30
N SER A 306 -40.20 17.81 -18.92
CA SER A 306 -39.13 18.59 -19.55
C SER A 306 -38.03 18.71 -18.48
N ASN A 307 -36.75 18.70 -18.87
CA ASN A 307 -35.83 19.80 -18.56
C ASN A 307 -34.40 19.42 -18.96
N GLN A 308 -34.00 19.99 -20.09
CA GLN A 308 -32.62 20.35 -20.35
C GLN A 308 -32.11 21.24 -19.21
N THR A 309 -30.93 20.93 -18.70
CA THR A 309 -29.98 21.96 -18.30
C THR A 309 -28.61 21.47 -18.73
N GLU A 310 -28.25 21.86 -19.95
CA GLU A 310 -26.86 21.91 -20.38
C GLU A 310 -26.13 22.94 -19.51
N ALA A 311 -25.07 22.50 -18.84
CA ALA A 311 -24.04 23.40 -18.31
C ALA A 311 -22.76 23.13 -19.11
N THR A 312 -22.69 23.77 -20.26
CA THR A 312 -21.45 24.04 -20.99
C THR A 312 -20.67 25.10 -20.22
N GLY A 313 -19.54 24.72 -19.64
CA GLY A 313 -18.56 25.60 -19.02
C GLY A 313 -17.15 25.23 -19.51
N PRO A 314 -16.32 26.21 -19.90
CA PRO A 314 -15.18 25.99 -20.79
C PRO A 314 -14.03 25.25 -20.13
N GLY A 315 -13.39 24.41 -20.95
CA GLY A 315 -12.08 23.87 -20.67
C GLY A 315 -11.05 24.99 -20.52
N PHE A 316 -10.23 24.86 -19.48
CA PHE A 316 -8.89 25.41 -19.43
C PHE A 316 -7.96 24.28 -19.00
N GLY A 317 -7.35 23.64 -20.00
CA GLY A 317 -6.09 22.95 -19.80
C GLY A 317 -5.01 23.99 -19.57
N ILE A 318 -4.42 23.97 -18.37
CA ILE A 318 -3.08 24.48 -18.15
C ILE A 318 -2.44 23.56 -17.12
N GLY A 319 -1.58 22.68 -17.61
CA GLY A 319 -0.56 22.09 -16.76
C GLY A 319 0.41 23.19 -16.34
N LEU A 320 0.70 23.26 -15.04
CA LEU A 320 1.89 23.93 -14.54
C LEU A 320 2.28 23.26 -13.22
N THR A 321 3.26 22.38 -13.34
CA THR A 321 4.18 21.90 -12.30
C THR A 321 4.82 23.06 -11.56
N VAL A 322 4.37 23.41 -10.34
CA VAL A 322 5.22 24.07 -9.32
C VAL A 322 4.66 23.81 -7.91
N PHE A 323 5.07 22.74 -7.24
CA PHE A 323 5.07 22.67 -5.76
C PHE A 323 6.35 21.99 -5.28
N ALA A 324 7.48 22.65 -5.55
CA ALA A 324 8.76 22.35 -4.93
C ALA A 324 9.45 23.67 -4.55
N LEU A 325 8.76 24.51 -3.76
CA LEU A 325 9.39 25.73 -3.20
C LEU A 325 8.73 26.23 -1.91
N ALA A 326 8.14 25.34 -1.11
CA ALA A 326 7.67 25.66 0.24
C ALA A 326 8.65 25.23 1.35
N ALA A 327 9.54 24.26 1.10
CA ALA A 327 10.50 23.80 2.10
C ALA A 327 11.76 24.70 2.25
N ALA A 328 12.09 25.51 1.24
CA ALA A 328 13.27 26.37 1.26
C ALA A 328 13.07 27.73 1.97
N LEU A 329 11.82 28.18 2.12
CA LEU A 329 11.51 29.47 2.76
C LEU A 329 11.41 29.39 4.29
N ILE A 330 11.13 28.21 4.85
CA ILE A 330 11.09 27.99 6.32
C ILE A 330 12.51 27.90 6.91
N ALA A 331 13.51 27.46 6.14
CA ALA A 331 14.90 27.40 6.60
C ALA A 331 15.59 28.78 6.67
N ILE A 332 15.11 29.78 5.91
CA ILE A 332 15.72 31.12 5.86
C ILE A 332 15.11 32.07 6.90
N LEU A 333 13.87 31.83 7.35
CA LEU A 333 13.22 32.66 8.39
C LEU A 333 13.55 32.28 9.83
N ARG A 334 14.31 31.19 10.07
CA ARG A 334 14.78 30.78 11.42
C ARG A 334 16.20 31.25 11.78
N ARG A 335 16.86 32.04 10.93
CA ARG A 335 18.20 32.59 11.19
C ARG A 335 18.25 34.11 11.39
N ARG A 336 17.13 34.72 11.78
CA ARG A 336 17.11 36.07 12.37
C ARG A 336 16.54 36.02 13.77
#